data_AF-A0A4R4AD29-F1
#
_entry.id   AF-A0A4R4AD29-F1
#
_cell.length_a   1.000
_cell.length_b   1.000
_cell.length_c   1.000
_cell.angle_alpha   90.00
_cell.angle_beta   90.00
_cell.angle_gamma   90.00
#
_symmetry.space_group_name_H-M   'P 1'
#
loop_
_entity.id
_entity.type
_entity.pdbx_description
1 polymer ?
#
loop_
_entity_poly.entity_id
_entity_poly.type
_entity_poly.pdbx_seq_one_letter_code
_entity_poly.pdbx_strand_id
1 'polypeptide(L)'
;MNQIAGRLRIGEKLVLGFGAVALIFLAVIWHDQRDLRAVLEQHRDLHALAAARQEAAFAIERHLIALRDAEARFLAAREPAQAERVRREGAALLDWGARLAATDAAAGAAAARIRAALSDYLARFGEIEAGWRRRGLDHDSGLQGDFRASAHALEARLAQWAPALERELLQLRRREKDYLLRGEAGYAVMVERIAETLAQGLAAADLERGARSSLEQLLGDYLRDFRALLEQDRRIAVLRAQMDQAAAAVTPLVETALAEARARLDETVRGIDAASTERARRSVYLALVATLVGTLLALVFTARLVRPVREMAGLLDRLTYENPHQRIPTRPGARDEIDAMARSLNALADHRATFTHWWRNAMAEAVALRDLQLAATPESEDTARARLRRAIRERARRLRTVRARCMQQLERIRTLARAPVAASRTERARERATLQHASESLATLLQLLDEPLPDPVRDEAGRLPSGDERSS
;
A
#
# COMPACT_ATOMS: atom_id res chain seq x y z
N MET A 1 29.26 16.10 21.41
CA MET A 1 28.21 15.39 22.19
C MET A 1 28.65 14.83 23.56
N ASN A 2 29.94 14.67 23.87
CA ASN A 2 30.37 14.04 25.14
C ASN A 2 30.11 14.85 26.43
N GLN A 3 29.91 16.19 26.36
CA GLN A 3 29.68 17.02 27.56
C GLN A 3 28.22 17.05 28.04
N ILE A 4 27.24 16.83 27.14
CA ILE A 4 25.81 16.87 27.49
C ILE A 4 25.37 15.54 28.11
N ALA A 5 25.86 14.41 27.56
CA ALA A 5 25.54 13.07 28.07
C ALA A 5 26.08 12.81 29.49
N GLY A 6 27.12 13.53 29.94
CA GLY A 6 27.70 13.38 31.28
C GLY A 6 26.86 13.98 32.42
N ARG A 7 25.79 14.74 32.10
CA ARG A 7 24.97 15.48 33.09
C ARG A 7 23.60 14.84 33.38
N LEU A 8 23.17 13.85 32.60
CA LEU A 8 21.86 13.21 32.70
C LEU A 8 21.88 11.95 33.56
N ARG A 9 20.77 11.69 34.26
CA ARG A 9 20.51 10.47 35.03
C ARG A 9 20.35 9.25 34.13
N ILE A 10 20.60 8.02 34.64
CA ILE A 10 20.43 6.77 33.87
C ILE A 10 19.01 6.66 33.30
N GLY A 11 17.99 6.93 34.11
CA GLY A 11 16.59 6.89 33.67
C GLY A 11 16.32 7.85 32.50
N GLU A 12 16.88 9.06 32.55
CA GLU A 12 16.77 10.05 31.47
C GLU A 12 17.50 9.60 30.21
N LYS A 13 18.68 8.99 30.33
CA LYS A 13 19.44 8.44 29.19
C LYS A 13 18.72 7.26 28.53
N LEU A 14 18.12 6.37 29.33
CA LEU A 14 17.35 5.23 28.84
C LEU A 14 16.08 5.70 28.14
N VAL A 15 15.31 6.59 28.75
CA VAL A 15 14.09 7.15 28.15
C VAL A 15 14.42 7.94 26.89
N LEU A 16 15.49 8.73 26.86
CA LEU A 16 15.92 9.44 25.65
C LEU A 16 16.38 8.50 24.54
N GLY A 17 17.14 7.45 24.85
CA GLY A 17 17.63 6.51 23.85
C GLY A 17 16.54 5.61 23.30
N PHE A 18 15.80 4.91 24.17
CA PHE A 18 14.67 4.08 23.75
C PHE A 18 13.55 4.93 23.13
N GLY A 19 13.30 6.13 23.66
CA GLY A 19 12.35 7.08 23.10
C GLY A 19 12.75 7.57 21.71
N ALA A 20 14.04 7.87 21.49
CA ALA A 20 14.54 8.26 20.16
C ALA A 20 14.45 7.10 19.16
N VAL A 21 14.81 5.88 19.56
CA VAL A 21 14.67 4.69 18.70
C VAL A 21 13.19 4.45 18.37
N ALA A 22 12.31 4.48 19.36
CA ALA A 22 10.87 4.30 19.15
C ALA A 22 10.28 5.39 18.24
N LEU A 23 10.69 6.66 18.40
CA LEU A 23 10.28 7.75 17.52
C LEU A 23 10.79 7.57 16.08
N ILE A 24 12.03 7.13 15.89
CA ILE A 24 12.58 6.84 14.56
C ILE A 24 11.79 5.70 13.90
N PHE A 25 11.54 4.60 14.62
CA PHE A 25 10.73 3.50 14.10
C PHE A 25 9.31 3.94 13.78
N LEU A 26 8.66 4.72 14.65
CA LEU A 26 7.33 5.26 14.40
C LEU A 26 7.31 6.20 13.20
N ALA A 27 8.34 7.05 13.03
CA ALA A 27 8.45 7.93 11.87
C ALA A 27 8.66 7.16 10.56
N VAL A 28 9.48 6.11 10.58
CA VAL A 28 9.69 5.19 9.45
C VAL A 28 8.39 4.48 9.10
N ILE A 29 7.70 3.89 10.09
CA ILE A 29 6.42 3.21 9.89
C ILE A 29 5.35 4.19 9.38
N TRP A 30 5.28 5.40 9.93
CA TRP A 30 4.32 6.41 9.50
C TRP A 30 4.58 6.88 8.07
N HIS A 31 5.84 7.09 7.70
CA HIS A 31 6.22 7.44 6.34
C HIS A 31 5.89 6.33 5.35
N ASP A 32 6.24 5.08 5.67
CA ASP A 32 5.95 3.91 4.84
C ASP A 32 4.43 3.69 4.69
N GLN A 33 3.66 3.82 5.76
CA GLN A 33 2.20 3.75 5.70
C GLN A 33 1.58 4.87 4.87
N ARG A 34 2.12 6.09 4.93
CA ARG A 34 1.62 7.23 4.15
C ARG A 34 1.90 7.01 2.65
N ASP A 35 3.09 6.55 2.32
CA ASP A 35 3.50 6.27 0.95
C ASP A 35 2.71 5.09 0.38
N LEU A 36 2.51 4.03 1.16
CA LEU A 36 1.69 2.88 0.77
C LEU A 36 0.24 3.28 0.49
N ARG A 37 -0.37 4.14 1.31
CA ARG A 37 -1.74 4.64 1.09
C ARG A 37 -1.84 5.47 -0.19
N ALA A 38 -0.90 6.40 -0.41
CA ALA A 38 -0.86 7.20 -1.62
C ALA A 38 -0.70 6.33 -2.89
N VAL A 39 0.09 5.25 -2.81
CA VAL A 39 0.25 4.28 -3.90
C VAL A 39 -1.04 3.50 -4.15
N LEU A 40 -1.69 3.02 -3.09
CA LEU A 40 -2.94 2.26 -3.21
C LEU A 40 -4.09 3.12 -3.77
N GLU A 41 -4.18 4.39 -3.38
CA GLU A 41 -5.16 5.33 -3.94
C GLU A 41 -4.88 5.64 -5.41
N GLN A 42 -3.63 5.96 -5.76
CA GLN A 42 -3.23 6.22 -7.15
C GLN A 42 -3.43 4.99 -8.04
N HIS A 43 -3.14 3.78 -7.55
CA HIS A 43 -3.44 2.54 -8.27
C HIS A 43 -4.94 2.34 -8.47
N ARG A 44 -5.75 2.53 -7.42
CA ARG A 44 -7.21 2.34 -7.49
C ARG A 44 -7.84 3.25 -8.53
N ASP A 45 -7.48 4.53 -8.54
CA ASP A 45 -8.04 5.50 -9.49
C ASP A 45 -7.63 5.18 -10.93
N LEU A 46 -6.37 4.80 -11.15
CA LEU A 46 -5.88 4.41 -12.48
C LEU A 46 -6.49 3.09 -12.96
N HIS A 47 -6.64 2.09 -12.08
CA HIS A 47 -7.31 0.83 -12.42
C HIS A 47 -8.80 1.01 -12.67
N ALA A 48 -9.48 1.88 -11.90
CA ALA A 48 -10.89 2.18 -12.13
C ALA A 48 -11.09 2.86 -13.48
N LEU A 49 -10.21 3.80 -13.83
CA LEU A 49 -10.24 4.48 -15.12
C LEU A 49 -9.87 3.54 -16.27
N ALA A 50 -8.92 2.63 -16.06
CA ALA A 50 -8.57 1.57 -17.01
C ALA A 50 -9.74 0.61 -17.26
N ALA A 51 -10.38 0.15 -16.18
CA ALA A 51 -11.53 -0.73 -16.24
C ALA A 51 -12.70 -0.05 -16.97
N ALA A 52 -12.99 1.22 -16.67
CA ALA A 52 -14.05 1.97 -17.34
C ALA A 52 -13.80 2.12 -18.85
N ARG A 53 -12.56 2.39 -19.26
CA ARG A 53 -12.18 2.43 -20.69
C ARG A 53 -12.35 1.06 -21.36
N GLN A 54 -11.90 -0.01 -20.72
CA GLN A 54 -11.98 -1.36 -21.24
C GLN A 54 -13.45 -1.84 -21.35
N GLU A 55 -14.27 -1.55 -20.36
CA GLU A 55 -15.70 -1.84 -20.37
C GLU A 55 -16.40 -1.11 -21.52
N ALA A 56 -16.17 0.19 -21.66
CA ALA A 56 -16.74 0.98 -22.75
C ALA A 56 -16.27 0.46 -24.12
N ALA A 57 -15.00 0.11 -24.23
CA ALA A 57 -14.41 -0.49 -25.43
C ALA A 57 -15.15 -1.77 -25.89
N PHE A 58 -15.29 -2.74 -24.99
CA PHE A 58 -15.98 -4.00 -25.30
C PHE A 58 -17.47 -3.79 -25.56
N ALA A 59 -18.12 -2.88 -24.84
CA ALA A 59 -19.51 -2.54 -25.08
C ALA A 59 -19.69 -1.94 -26.48
N ILE A 60 -18.82 -1.02 -26.89
CA ILE A 60 -18.85 -0.42 -28.22
C ILE A 60 -18.70 -1.50 -29.30
N GLU A 61 -17.71 -2.38 -29.19
CA GLU A 61 -17.49 -3.46 -30.16
C GLU A 61 -18.70 -4.39 -30.27
N ARG A 62 -19.24 -4.84 -29.13
CA ARG A 62 -20.42 -5.72 -29.06
C ARG A 62 -21.66 -5.07 -29.69
N HIS A 63 -21.94 -3.82 -29.36
CA HIS A 63 -23.11 -3.12 -29.89
C HIS A 63 -22.95 -2.79 -31.38
N LEU A 64 -21.72 -2.53 -31.86
CA LEU A 64 -21.44 -2.35 -33.29
C LEU A 64 -21.77 -3.63 -34.07
N ILE A 65 -21.31 -4.78 -33.59
CA ILE A 65 -21.59 -6.08 -34.22
C ILE A 65 -23.11 -6.35 -34.23
N ALA A 66 -23.80 -6.13 -33.10
CA ALA A 66 -25.24 -6.34 -33.00
C ALA A 66 -26.04 -5.40 -33.93
N LEU A 67 -25.62 -4.14 -34.05
CA LEU A 67 -26.18 -3.18 -34.97
C LEU A 67 -25.99 -3.60 -36.44
N ARG A 68 -24.77 -4.04 -36.80
CA ARG A 68 -24.46 -4.53 -38.16
C ARG A 68 -25.26 -5.78 -38.52
N ASP A 69 -25.42 -6.72 -37.58
CA ASP A 69 -26.25 -7.92 -37.73
C ASP A 69 -27.72 -7.57 -37.93
N ALA A 70 -28.27 -6.68 -37.08
CA ALA A 70 -29.65 -6.21 -37.21
C ALA A 70 -29.89 -5.48 -38.54
N GLU A 71 -28.93 -4.67 -39.01
CA GLU A 71 -29.01 -4.00 -40.30
C GLU A 71 -29.06 -5.02 -41.44
N ALA A 72 -28.14 -5.99 -41.45
CA ALA A 72 -28.09 -7.02 -42.48
C ALA A 72 -29.39 -7.85 -42.52
N ARG A 73 -29.97 -8.18 -41.36
CA ARG A 73 -31.25 -8.89 -41.26
C ARG A 73 -32.42 -8.04 -41.74
N PHE A 74 -32.45 -6.75 -41.39
CA PHE A 74 -33.43 -5.81 -41.96
C PHE A 74 -33.28 -5.78 -43.48
N LEU A 75 -32.05 -5.71 -43.98
CA LEU A 75 -31.79 -5.68 -45.42
C LEU A 75 -32.07 -7.00 -46.14
N ALA A 76 -32.24 -8.11 -45.43
CA ALA A 76 -32.62 -9.39 -46.02
C ALA A 76 -34.13 -9.60 -45.98
N ALA A 77 -34.74 -9.41 -44.80
CA ALA A 77 -36.12 -9.79 -44.52
C ALA A 77 -37.11 -8.63 -44.48
N ARG A 78 -36.64 -7.38 -44.42
CA ARG A 78 -37.47 -6.15 -44.33
C ARG A 78 -38.38 -6.09 -43.10
N GLU A 79 -38.07 -6.88 -42.07
CA GLU A 79 -38.83 -6.94 -40.84
C GLU A 79 -38.68 -5.67 -39.99
N PRO A 80 -39.79 -5.00 -39.61
CA PRO A 80 -39.75 -3.79 -38.78
C PRO A 80 -39.02 -3.96 -37.43
N ALA A 81 -39.06 -5.17 -36.85
CA ALA A 81 -38.39 -5.49 -35.60
C ALA A 81 -36.86 -5.33 -35.68
N GLN A 82 -36.27 -5.61 -36.85
CA GLN A 82 -34.82 -5.46 -37.06
C GLN A 82 -34.43 -3.98 -37.16
N ALA A 83 -35.26 -3.13 -37.79
CA ALA A 83 -35.03 -1.69 -37.81
C ALA A 83 -35.08 -1.06 -36.41
N GLU A 84 -36.01 -1.53 -35.55
CA GLU A 84 -36.03 -1.12 -34.14
C GLU A 84 -34.80 -1.61 -33.37
N ARG A 85 -34.28 -2.80 -33.69
CA ARG A 85 -33.03 -3.29 -33.12
C ARG A 85 -31.84 -2.40 -33.54
N VAL A 86 -31.74 -1.99 -34.81
CA VAL A 86 -30.70 -1.05 -35.27
C VAL A 86 -30.74 0.26 -34.47
N ARG A 87 -31.93 0.85 -34.27
CA ARG A 87 -32.07 2.08 -33.46
C ARG A 87 -31.61 1.89 -32.02
N ARG A 88 -32.01 0.80 -31.37
CA ARG A 88 -31.62 0.51 -29.97
C ARG A 88 -30.12 0.30 -29.81
N GLU A 89 -29.52 -0.52 -30.68
CA GLU A 89 -28.08 -0.78 -30.63
C GLU A 89 -27.27 0.49 -30.99
N GLY A 90 -27.78 1.31 -31.93
CA GLY A 90 -27.20 2.61 -32.27
C GLY A 90 -27.25 3.61 -31.11
N ALA A 91 -28.36 3.69 -30.38
CA ALA A 91 -28.48 4.52 -29.19
C ALA A 91 -27.53 4.05 -28.08
N ALA A 92 -27.41 2.73 -27.87
CA ALA A 92 -26.47 2.17 -26.89
C ALA A 92 -25.01 2.49 -27.25
N LEU A 93 -24.63 2.41 -28.52
CA LEU A 93 -23.30 2.83 -28.99
C LEU A 93 -23.01 4.30 -28.69
N LEU A 94 -23.99 5.19 -28.93
CA LEU A 94 -23.83 6.62 -28.65
C LEU A 94 -23.66 6.88 -27.15
N ASP A 95 -24.41 6.19 -26.29
CA ASP A 95 -24.26 6.29 -24.83
C ASP A 95 -22.89 5.80 -24.35
N TRP A 96 -22.45 4.62 -24.81
CA TRP A 96 -21.13 4.10 -24.48
C TRP A 96 -19.98 4.97 -25.02
N GLY A 97 -20.17 5.57 -26.20
CA GLY A 97 -19.27 6.59 -26.73
C GLY A 97 -19.17 7.81 -25.82
N ALA A 98 -20.29 8.29 -25.27
CA ALA A 98 -20.30 9.41 -24.32
C ALA A 98 -19.61 9.06 -22.99
N ARG A 99 -19.80 7.83 -22.49
CA ARG A 99 -19.08 7.32 -21.30
C ARG A 99 -17.58 7.27 -21.53
N LEU A 100 -17.14 6.77 -22.68
CA LEU A 100 -15.73 6.78 -23.06
C LEU A 100 -15.19 8.22 -23.14
N ALA A 101 -15.95 9.14 -23.72
CA ALA A 101 -15.56 10.55 -23.83
C ALA A 101 -15.34 11.22 -22.46
N ALA A 102 -16.07 10.79 -21.44
CA ALA A 102 -15.97 11.34 -20.07
C ALA A 102 -14.71 10.86 -19.32
N THR A 103 -13.95 9.89 -19.84
CA THR A 103 -12.77 9.35 -19.14
C THR A 103 -11.56 10.28 -19.22
N ASP A 104 -11.28 10.86 -20.39
CA ASP A 104 -10.17 11.80 -20.60
C ASP A 104 -10.34 12.60 -21.91
N ALA A 105 -9.55 13.67 -22.08
CA ALA A 105 -9.65 14.56 -23.23
C ALA A 105 -9.36 13.88 -24.58
N ALA A 106 -8.42 12.92 -24.62
CA ALA A 106 -8.07 12.23 -25.86
C ALA A 106 -9.12 11.17 -26.23
N ALA A 107 -9.66 10.47 -25.24
CA ALA A 107 -10.85 9.63 -25.41
C ALA A 107 -12.06 10.46 -25.87
N GLY A 108 -12.20 11.70 -25.38
CA GLY A 108 -13.20 12.66 -25.84
C GLY A 108 -13.12 12.95 -27.34
N ALA A 109 -11.93 13.21 -27.87
CA ALA A 109 -11.72 13.48 -29.30
C ALA A 109 -12.01 12.24 -30.18
N ALA A 110 -11.62 11.05 -29.73
CA ALA A 110 -11.93 9.80 -30.44
C ALA A 110 -13.43 9.49 -30.43
N ALA A 111 -14.08 9.62 -29.26
CA ALA A 111 -15.51 9.43 -29.12
C ALA A 111 -16.32 10.44 -29.95
N ALA A 112 -15.87 11.69 -30.08
CA ALA A 112 -16.52 12.68 -30.93
C ALA A 112 -16.51 12.27 -32.42
N ARG A 113 -15.38 11.74 -32.91
CA ARG A 113 -15.25 11.24 -34.29
C ARG A 113 -16.15 10.02 -34.53
N ILE A 114 -16.13 9.05 -33.61
CA ILE A 114 -17.00 7.86 -33.67
C ILE A 114 -18.47 8.28 -33.66
N ARG A 115 -18.85 9.20 -32.77
CA ARG A 115 -20.23 9.71 -32.66
C ARG A 115 -20.69 10.36 -33.95
N ALA A 116 -19.85 11.18 -34.59
CA ALA A 116 -20.18 11.83 -35.85
C ALA A 116 -20.39 10.79 -36.98
N ALA A 117 -19.46 9.86 -37.14
CA ALA A 117 -19.55 8.81 -38.16
C ALA A 117 -20.76 7.89 -37.94
N LEU A 118 -21.01 7.50 -36.69
CA LEU A 118 -22.16 6.67 -36.33
C LEU A 118 -23.50 7.39 -36.54
N SER A 119 -23.56 8.70 -36.26
CA SER A 119 -24.77 9.49 -36.49
C SER A 119 -25.10 9.62 -37.97
N ASP A 120 -24.09 9.85 -38.83
CA ASP A 120 -24.28 9.85 -40.30
C ASP A 120 -24.75 8.47 -40.78
N TYR A 121 -24.12 7.40 -40.30
CA TYR A 121 -24.51 6.03 -40.62
C TYR A 121 -25.97 5.72 -40.21
N LEU A 122 -26.38 6.07 -38.98
CA LEU A 122 -27.74 5.85 -38.48
C LEU A 122 -28.78 6.69 -39.23
N ALA A 123 -28.44 7.93 -39.62
CA ALA A 123 -29.30 8.77 -40.44
C ALA A 123 -29.56 8.13 -41.81
N ARG A 124 -28.51 7.65 -42.48
CA ARG A 124 -28.61 6.94 -43.78
C ARG A 124 -29.42 5.66 -43.67
N PHE A 125 -29.24 4.90 -42.59
CA PHE A 125 -30.09 3.74 -42.32
C PHE A 125 -31.58 4.12 -42.19
N GLY A 126 -31.88 5.21 -41.48
CA GLY A 126 -33.25 5.72 -41.35
C GLY A 126 -33.86 6.11 -42.71
N GLU A 127 -33.07 6.70 -43.61
CA GLU A 127 -33.51 6.98 -44.98
C GLU A 127 -33.78 5.71 -45.79
N ILE A 128 -32.95 4.67 -45.64
CA ILE A 128 -33.17 3.36 -46.27
C ILE A 128 -34.44 2.70 -45.72
N GLU A 129 -34.65 2.72 -44.40
CA GLU A 129 -35.87 2.19 -43.78
C GLU A 129 -37.12 2.90 -44.33
N ALA A 130 -37.11 4.24 -44.36
CA ALA A 130 -38.19 5.01 -44.95
C ALA A 130 -38.36 4.71 -46.45
N GLY A 131 -37.25 4.47 -47.15
CA GLY A 131 -37.21 4.03 -48.54
C GLY A 131 -37.95 2.72 -48.76
N TRP A 132 -37.63 1.69 -47.96
CA TRP A 132 -38.30 0.39 -48.01
C TRP A 132 -39.76 0.45 -47.60
N ARG A 133 -40.11 1.25 -46.59
CA ARG A 133 -41.52 1.47 -46.22
C ARG A 133 -42.33 2.08 -47.36
N ARG A 134 -41.79 3.08 -48.07
CA ARG A 134 -42.44 3.66 -49.26
C ARG A 134 -42.55 2.66 -50.41
N ARG A 135 -41.50 1.88 -50.64
CA ARG A 135 -41.50 0.82 -51.65
C ARG A 135 -42.56 -0.25 -51.36
N GLY A 136 -42.77 -0.58 -50.08
CA GLY A 136 -43.58 -1.70 -49.60
C GLY A 136 -42.69 -2.71 -48.88
N LEU A 137 -43.02 -3.02 -47.61
CA LEU A 137 -42.30 -4.02 -46.82
C LEU A 137 -42.79 -5.45 -47.11
N ASP A 138 -44.01 -5.55 -47.64
CA ASP A 138 -44.63 -6.78 -48.09
C ASP A 138 -45.24 -6.55 -49.48
N HIS A 139 -45.87 -7.59 -50.02
CA HIS A 139 -46.49 -7.53 -51.35
C HIS A 139 -47.71 -6.61 -51.47
N ASP A 140 -48.35 -6.20 -50.37
CA ASP A 140 -49.63 -5.48 -50.40
C ASP A 140 -49.49 -4.02 -49.92
N SER A 141 -48.29 -3.61 -49.51
CA SER A 141 -48.02 -2.28 -48.98
C SER A 141 -47.22 -1.41 -49.94
N GLY A 142 -47.37 -0.09 -49.78
CA GLY A 142 -46.61 0.93 -50.50
C GLY A 142 -46.75 0.83 -52.03
N LEU A 143 -45.71 1.30 -52.74
CA LEU A 143 -45.68 1.27 -54.20
C LEU A 143 -45.81 -0.14 -54.80
N GLN A 144 -45.36 -1.17 -54.07
CA GLN A 144 -45.51 -2.56 -54.50
C GLN A 144 -46.97 -3.01 -54.50
N GLY A 145 -47.76 -2.63 -53.48
CA GLY A 145 -49.19 -2.88 -53.43
C GLY A 145 -49.94 -2.17 -54.56
N ASP A 146 -49.68 -0.87 -54.74
CA ASP A 146 -50.29 -0.05 -55.80
C ASP A 146 -49.99 -0.64 -57.19
N PHE A 147 -48.73 -1.00 -57.43
CA PHE A 147 -48.32 -1.63 -58.67
C PHE A 147 -49.01 -2.98 -58.91
N ARG A 148 -49.14 -3.85 -57.89
CA ARG A 148 -49.87 -5.12 -58.05
C ARG A 148 -51.34 -4.89 -58.37
N ALA A 149 -51.98 -3.90 -57.74
CA ALA A 149 -53.37 -3.55 -58.02
C ALA A 149 -53.56 -3.12 -59.48
N SER A 150 -52.69 -2.23 -60.00
CA SER A 150 -52.72 -1.81 -61.41
C SER A 150 -52.51 -2.98 -62.37
N ALA A 151 -51.57 -3.89 -62.05
CA ALA A 151 -51.28 -5.05 -62.87
C ALA A 151 -52.44 -6.06 -62.90
N HIS A 152 -53.09 -6.31 -61.76
CA HIS A 152 -54.27 -7.15 -61.68
C HIS A 152 -55.47 -6.54 -62.42
N ALA A 153 -55.65 -5.22 -62.35
CA ALA A 153 -56.71 -4.52 -63.07
C ALA A 153 -56.51 -4.62 -64.60
N LEU A 154 -55.28 -4.40 -65.08
CA LEU A 154 -54.92 -4.60 -66.49
C LEU A 154 -55.15 -6.04 -66.93
N GLU A 155 -54.66 -7.01 -66.14
CA GLU A 155 -54.75 -8.44 -66.43
C GLU A 155 -56.21 -8.92 -66.56
N ALA A 156 -57.05 -8.59 -65.57
CA ALA A 156 -58.46 -8.96 -65.58
C ALA A 156 -59.22 -8.37 -66.77
N ARG A 157 -58.94 -7.10 -67.10
CA ARG A 157 -59.67 -6.42 -68.17
C ARG A 157 -59.22 -6.82 -69.56
N LEU A 158 -57.91 -7.03 -69.75
CA LEU A 158 -57.34 -7.45 -71.02
C LEU A 158 -57.80 -8.86 -71.38
N ALA A 159 -57.87 -9.78 -70.41
CA ALA A 159 -58.38 -11.13 -70.64
C ALA A 159 -59.83 -11.13 -71.14
N GLN A 160 -60.66 -10.20 -70.68
CA GLN A 160 -62.07 -10.10 -71.08
C GLN A 160 -62.25 -9.48 -72.48
N TRP A 161 -61.44 -8.48 -72.82
CA TRP A 161 -61.70 -7.63 -73.99
C TRP A 161 -60.75 -7.85 -75.15
N ALA A 162 -59.51 -8.28 -74.90
CA ALA A 162 -58.48 -8.46 -75.91
C ALA A 162 -57.68 -9.77 -75.69
N PRO A 163 -58.34 -10.95 -75.71
CA PRO A 163 -57.67 -12.23 -75.49
C PRO A 163 -56.57 -12.53 -76.52
N ALA A 164 -56.63 -11.92 -77.71
CA ALA A 164 -55.58 -12.02 -78.72
C ALA A 164 -54.21 -11.46 -78.25
N LEU A 165 -54.21 -10.57 -77.26
CA LEU A 165 -53.01 -9.94 -76.68
C LEU A 165 -52.56 -10.60 -75.36
N GLU A 166 -53.20 -11.70 -74.96
CA GLU A 166 -52.91 -12.38 -73.69
C GLU A 166 -51.47 -12.90 -73.63
N ARG A 167 -50.91 -13.33 -74.76
CA ARG A 167 -49.51 -13.79 -74.84
C ARG A 167 -48.55 -12.68 -74.46
N GLU A 168 -48.74 -11.48 -74.98
CA GLU A 168 -47.92 -10.31 -74.73
C GLU A 168 -48.04 -9.89 -73.26
N LEU A 169 -49.26 -9.92 -72.70
CA LEU A 169 -49.49 -9.69 -71.28
C LEU A 169 -48.75 -10.73 -70.40
N LEU A 170 -48.81 -12.03 -70.74
CA LEU A 170 -48.09 -13.06 -69.99
C LEU A 170 -46.57 -12.88 -70.05
N GLN A 171 -46.02 -12.46 -71.20
CA GLN A 171 -44.61 -12.11 -71.30
C GLN A 171 -44.27 -10.88 -70.45
N LEU A 172 -45.13 -9.86 -70.43
CA LEU A 172 -44.98 -8.68 -69.59
C LEU A 172 -44.89 -9.06 -68.10
N ARG A 173 -45.88 -9.83 -67.61
CA ARG A 173 -45.95 -10.30 -66.22
C ARG A 173 -44.77 -11.21 -65.85
N ARG A 174 -44.26 -12.01 -66.80
CA ARG A 174 -43.06 -12.83 -66.58
C ARG A 174 -41.82 -11.96 -66.36
N ARG A 175 -41.59 -10.96 -67.22
CA ARG A 175 -40.43 -10.07 -67.09
C ARG A 175 -40.52 -9.15 -65.89
N GLU A 176 -41.72 -8.73 -65.53
CA GLU A 176 -41.98 -8.03 -64.27
C GLU A 176 -41.59 -8.89 -63.06
N LYS A 177 -42.06 -10.15 -63.01
CA LYS A 177 -41.69 -11.07 -61.92
C LYS A 177 -40.18 -11.34 -61.89
N ASP A 178 -39.54 -11.49 -63.05
CA ASP A 178 -38.08 -11.62 -63.14
C ASP A 178 -37.38 -10.39 -62.54
N TYR A 179 -37.87 -9.18 -62.82
CA TYR A 179 -37.38 -7.94 -62.22
C TYR A 179 -37.58 -7.92 -60.70
N LEU A 180 -38.79 -8.20 -60.21
CA LEU A 180 -39.09 -8.16 -58.77
C LEU A 180 -38.27 -9.18 -57.96
N LEU A 181 -37.92 -10.33 -58.58
CA LEU A 181 -37.11 -11.37 -57.94
C LEU A 181 -35.61 -11.05 -57.95
N ARG A 182 -35.10 -10.44 -59.03
CA ARG A 182 -33.65 -10.30 -59.27
C ARG A 182 -33.12 -8.87 -59.16
N GLY A 183 -33.98 -7.86 -59.34
CA GLY A 183 -33.63 -6.44 -59.33
C GLY A 183 -32.75 -5.98 -60.50
N GLU A 184 -32.60 -6.80 -61.56
CA GLU A 184 -31.71 -6.49 -62.67
C GLU A 184 -32.35 -5.51 -63.66
N ALA A 185 -31.64 -4.43 -63.98
CA ALA A 185 -32.13 -3.37 -64.87
C ALA A 185 -32.52 -3.87 -66.28
N GLY A 186 -31.93 -4.97 -66.75
CA GLY A 186 -32.27 -5.57 -68.04
C GLY A 186 -33.73 -6.00 -68.13
N TYR A 187 -34.33 -6.50 -67.05
CA TYR A 187 -35.74 -6.90 -67.04
C TYR A 187 -36.67 -5.69 -67.12
N ALA A 188 -36.32 -4.56 -66.49
CA ALA A 188 -37.10 -3.33 -66.59
C ALA A 188 -37.19 -2.84 -68.04
N VAL A 189 -36.07 -2.89 -68.79
CA VAL A 189 -36.06 -2.54 -70.23
C VAL A 189 -36.95 -3.49 -71.03
N MET A 190 -36.95 -4.78 -70.70
CA MET A 190 -37.83 -5.74 -71.37
C MET A 190 -39.31 -5.49 -71.07
N VAL A 191 -39.66 -5.14 -69.84
CA VAL A 191 -41.05 -4.79 -69.45
C VAL A 191 -41.53 -3.61 -70.28
N GLU A 192 -40.76 -2.53 -70.33
CA GLU A 192 -41.09 -1.32 -71.11
C GLU A 192 -41.31 -1.66 -72.60
N ARG A 193 -40.39 -2.42 -73.21
CA ARG A 193 -40.51 -2.83 -74.63
C ARG A 193 -41.75 -3.70 -74.90
N ILE A 194 -42.09 -4.61 -73.99
CA ILE A 194 -43.28 -5.44 -74.14
C ILE A 194 -44.54 -4.58 -73.96
N ALA A 195 -44.54 -3.62 -73.04
CA ALA A 195 -45.65 -2.70 -72.87
C ALA A 195 -45.87 -1.80 -74.09
N GLU A 196 -44.80 -1.34 -74.75
CA GLU A 196 -44.90 -0.64 -76.05
C GLU A 196 -45.52 -1.52 -77.13
N THR A 197 -45.12 -2.80 -77.18
CA THR A 197 -45.70 -3.78 -78.13
C THR A 197 -47.18 -4.00 -77.82
N LEU A 198 -47.55 -4.09 -76.54
CA LEU A 198 -48.93 -4.24 -76.09
C LEU A 198 -49.78 -3.01 -76.47
N ALA A 199 -49.23 -1.80 -76.30
CA ALA A 199 -49.89 -0.56 -76.70
C ALA A 199 -50.16 -0.50 -78.21
N GLN A 200 -49.18 -0.90 -79.03
CA GLN A 200 -49.36 -1.01 -80.49
C GLN A 200 -50.43 -2.06 -80.84
N GLY A 201 -50.45 -3.19 -80.14
CA GLY A 201 -51.48 -4.20 -80.27
C GLY A 201 -52.89 -3.70 -79.94
N LEU A 202 -53.05 -2.93 -78.86
CA LEU A 202 -54.32 -2.32 -78.46
C LEU A 202 -54.83 -1.31 -79.50
N ALA A 203 -53.93 -0.53 -80.09
CA ALA A 203 -54.27 0.43 -81.15
C ALA A 203 -54.75 -0.27 -82.44
N ALA A 204 -54.16 -1.43 -82.77
CA ALA A 204 -54.48 -2.20 -83.96
C ALA A 204 -55.67 -3.18 -83.78
N ALA A 205 -56.01 -3.54 -82.53
CA ALA A 205 -57.07 -4.50 -82.24
C ALA A 205 -58.47 -3.95 -82.57
N ASP A 206 -59.33 -4.81 -83.09
CA ASP A 206 -60.74 -4.51 -83.34
C ASP A 206 -61.52 -4.51 -82.02
N LEU A 207 -61.59 -3.34 -81.39
CA LEU A 207 -62.17 -3.11 -80.07
C LEU A 207 -63.14 -1.92 -80.11
N GLU A 208 -64.18 -1.99 -79.29
CA GLU A 208 -65.03 -0.83 -79.02
C GLU A 208 -64.17 0.33 -78.48
N ARG A 209 -64.43 1.56 -78.94
CA ARG A 209 -63.67 2.76 -78.53
C ARG A 209 -63.55 2.91 -77.01
N GLY A 210 -64.63 2.64 -76.27
CA GLY A 210 -64.62 2.72 -74.80
C GLY A 210 -63.70 1.65 -74.16
N ALA A 211 -63.73 0.42 -74.68
CA ALA A 211 -62.88 -0.67 -74.22
C ALA A 211 -61.40 -0.40 -74.52
N ARG A 212 -61.07 0.06 -75.73
CA ARG A 212 -59.71 0.45 -76.12
C ARG A 212 -59.15 1.54 -75.18
N SER A 213 -59.88 2.64 -75.03
CA SER A 213 -59.46 3.76 -74.18
C SER A 213 -59.25 3.33 -72.72
N SER A 214 -60.11 2.44 -72.21
CA SER A 214 -59.98 1.89 -70.85
C SER A 214 -58.72 1.02 -70.69
N LEU A 215 -58.40 0.16 -71.67
CA LEU A 215 -57.18 -0.66 -71.63
C LEU A 215 -55.90 0.16 -71.79
N GLU A 216 -55.91 1.17 -72.65
CA GLU A 216 -54.80 2.11 -72.80
C GLU A 216 -54.54 2.87 -71.49
N GLN A 217 -55.60 3.30 -70.79
CA GLN A 217 -55.47 3.92 -69.48
C GLN A 217 -54.90 2.96 -68.44
N LEU A 218 -55.42 1.71 -68.36
CA LEU A 218 -54.91 0.69 -67.43
C LEU A 218 -53.43 0.34 -67.69
N LEU A 219 -53.02 0.29 -68.96
CA LEU A 219 -51.61 0.09 -69.33
C LEU A 219 -50.74 1.30 -68.94
N GLY A 220 -51.27 2.52 -69.09
CA GLY A 220 -50.62 3.74 -68.62
C GLY A 220 -50.45 3.78 -67.11
N ASP A 221 -51.48 3.38 -66.36
CA ASP A 221 -51.46 3.25 -64.90
C ASP A 221 -50.41 2.21 -64.46
N TYR A 222 -50.43 1.02 -65.07
CA TYR A 222 -49.44 -0.03 -64.86
C TYR A 222 -48.00 0.47 -65.05
N LEU A 223 -47.71 1.14 -66.17
CA LEU A 223 -46.37 1.64 -66.48
C LEU A 223 -45.93 2.74 -65.51
N ARG A 224 -46.84 3.65 -65.12
CA ARG A 224 -46.55 4.69 -64.14
C ARG A 224 -46.13 4.05 -62.81
N ASP A 225 -46.91 3.09 -62.32
CA ASP A 225 -46.69 2.49 -61.01
C ASP A 225 -45.43 1.59 -61.02
N PHE A 226 -45.17 0.88 -62.14
CA PHE A 226 -43.91 0.16 -62.36
C PHE A 226 -42.70 1.10 -62.30
N ARG A 227 -42.73 2.22 -63.03
CA ARG A 227 -41.65 3.22 -63.05
C ARG A 227 -41.43 3.86 -61.69
N ALA A 228 -42.50 4.12 -60.93
CA ALA A 228 -42.39 4.60 -59.55
C ALA A 228 -41.63 3.61 -58.66
N LEU A 229 -41.90 2.30 -58.82
CA LEU A 229 -41.17 1.24 -58.13
C LEU A 229 -39.69 1.20 -58.55
N LEU A 230 -39.39 1.30 -59.85
CA LEU A 230 -38.01 1.34 -60.37
C LEU A 230 -37.21 2.52 -59.82
N GLU A 231 -37.83 3.71 -59.81
CA GLU A 231 -37.21 4.92 -59.28
C GLU A 231 -36.92 4.79 -57.79
N GLN A 232 -37.84 4.17 -57.04
CA GLN A 232 -37.65 3.92 -55.63
C GLN A 232 -36.54 2.89 -55.36
N ASP A 233 -36.43 1.84 -56.18
CA ASP A 233 -35.34 0.87 -56.12
C ASP A 233 -33.98 1.53 -56.36
N ARG A 234 -33.88 2.42 -57.35
CA ARG A 234 -32.66 3.20 -57.63
C ARG A 234 -32.27 4.09 -56.45
N ARG A 235 -33.22 4.79 -55.84
CA ARG A 235 -32.97 5.62 -54.65
C ARG A 235 -32.44 4.78 -53.50
N ILE A 236 -33.06 3.63 -53.23
CA ILE A 236 -32.59 2.70 -52.19
C ILE A 236 -31.17 2.20 -52.50
N ALA A 237 -30.85 1.90 -53.75
CA ALA A 237 -29.50 1.46 -54.14
C ALA A 237 -28.45 2.55 -53.89
N VAL A 238 -28.74 3.81 -54.21
CA VAL A 238 -27.86 4.96 -53.93
C VAL A 238 -27.68 5.14 -52.42
N LEU A 239 -28.77 5.13 -51.65
CA LEU A 239 -28.73 5.25 -50.20
C LEU A 239 -27.92 4.11 -49.57
N ARG A 240 -28.06 2.88 -50.09
CA ARG A 240 -27.29 1.73 -49.62
C ARG A 240 -25.79 1.92 -49.86
N ALA A 241 -25.38 2.33 -51.06
CA ALA A 241 -23.98 2.61 -51.35
C ALA A 241 -23.41 3.73 -50.45
N GLN A 242 -24.21 4.76 -50.19
CA GLN A 242 -23.88 5.84 -49.27
C GLN A 242 -23.75 5.36 -47.81
N MET A 243 -24.62 4.46 -47.37
CA MET A 243 -24.55 3.87 -46.03
C MET A 243 -23.35 2.93 -45.89
N ASP A 244 -23.05 2.13 -46.92
CA ASP A 244 -21.88 1.24 -46.94
C ASP A 244 -20.57 2.04 -46.81
N GLN A 245 -20.48 3.21 -47.46
CA GLN A 245 -19.36 4.15 -47.29
C GLN A 245 -19.27 4.70 -45.85
N ALA A 246 -20.41 5.09 -45.26
CA ALA A 246 -20.44 5.57 -43.88
C ALA A 246 -20.03 4.46 -42.89
N ALA A 247 -20.51 3.23 -43.10
CA ALA A 247 -20.15 2.07 -42.30
C ALA A 247 -18.65 1.74 -42.39
N ALA A 248 -18.07 1.81 -43.59
CA ALA A 248 -16.63 1.61 -43.81
C ALA A 248 -15.76 2.64 -43.07
N ALA A 249 -16.30 3.83 -42.76
CA ALA A 249 -15.60 4.82 -41.94
C ALA A 249 -15.70 4.53 -40.42
N VAL A 250 -16.77 3.88 -39.94
CA VAL A 250 -17.00 3.63 -38.52
C VAL A 250 -16.02 2.59 -37.96
N THR A 251 -15.88 1.44 -38.64
CA THR A 251 -15.05 0.32 -38.17
C THR A 251 -13.60 0.72 -37.85
N PRO A 252 -12.82 1.35 -38.76
CA PRO A 252 -11.42 1.69 -38.47
C PRO A 252 -11.30 2.78 -37.39
N LEU A 253 -12.27 3.69 -37.28
CA LEU A 253 -12.29 4.70 -36.21
C LEU A 253 -12.45 4.05 -34.84
N VAL A 254 -13.36 3.07 -34.73
CA VAL A 254 -13.55 2.29 -33.52
C VAL A 254 -12.30 1.47 -33.22
N GLU A 255 -11.76 0.72 -34.17
CA GLU A 255 -10.55 -0.09 -33.98
C GLU A 255 -9.33 0.75 -33.55
N THR A 256 -9.11 1.89 -34.21
CA THR A 256 -7.98 2.78 -33.87
C THR A 256 -8.15 3.38 -32.48
N ALA A 257 -9.35 3.87 -32.14
CA ALA A 257 -9.64 4.42 -30.82
C ALA A 257 -9.46 3.36 -29.72
N LEU A 258 -9.88 2.12 -29.99
CA LEU A 258 -9.70 0.99 -29.09
C LEU A 258 -8.23 0.61 -28.92
N ALA A 259 -7.46 0.59 -30.01
CA ALA A 259 -6.03 0.31 -29.98
C ALA A 259 -5.24 1.38 -29.23
N GLU A 260 -5.54 2.67 -29.48
CA GLU A 260 -4.96 3.80 -28.75
C GLU A 260 -5.30 3.74 -27.26
N ALA A 261 -6.54 3.40 -26.92
CA ALA A 261 -6.96 3.23 -25.54
C ALA A 261 -6.18 2.10 -24.86
N ARG A 262 -6.07 0.92 -25.50
CA ARG A 262 -5.28 -0.22 -24.98
C ARG A 262 -3.81 0.14 -24.80
N ALA A 263 -3.19 0.77 -25.79
CA ALA A 263 -1.78 1.15 -25.74
C ALA A 263 -1.47 2.13 -24.58
N ARG A 264 -2.33 3.11 -24.34
CA ARG A 264 -2.18 4.04 -23.20
C ARG A 264 -2.35 3.34 -21.85
N LEU A 265 -3.23 2.35 -21.76
CA LEU A 265 -3.37 1.55 -20.55
C LEU A 265 -2.10 0.75 -20.27
N ASP A 266 -1.56 0.07 -21.28
CA ASP A 266 -0.32 -0.67 -21.15
C ASP A 266 0.85 0.24 -20.73
N GLU A 267 0.94 1.44 -21.31
CA GLU A 267 1.95 2.43 -20.93
C GLU A 267 1.78 2.90 -19.48
N THR A 268 0.55 3.16 -19.05
CA THR A 268 0.24 3.58 -17.68
C THR A 268 0.59 2.49 -16.68
N VAL A 269 0.23 1.22 -16.97
CA VAL A 269 0.55 0.06 -16.13
C VAL A 269 2.08 -0.11 -16.00
N ARG A 270 2.82 -0.05 -17.12
CA ARG A 270 4.29 -0.14 -17.11
C ARG A 270 4.94 1.00 -16.33
N GLY A 271 4.41 2.22 -16.46
CA GLY A 271 4.90 3.38 -15.71
C GLY A 271 4.74 3.22 -14.20
N ILE A 272 3.66 2.57 -13.77
CA ILE A 272 3.42 2.27 -12.35
C ILE A 272 4.40 1.21 -11.84
N ASP A 273 4.59 0.11 -12.57
CA ASP A 273 5.55 -0.93 -12.19
C ASP A 273 6.95 -0.34 -12.03
N ALA A 274 7.39 0.49 -12.98
CA ALA A 274 8.68 1.17 -12.90
C ALA A 274 8.77 2.11 -11.67
N ALA A 275 7.75 2.93 -11.43
CA ALA A 275 7.71 3.84 -10.28
C ALA A 275 7.65 3.09 -8.93
N SER A 276 7.05 1.90 -8.89
CA SER A 276 6.99 1.06 -7.69
C SER A 276 8.38 0.57 -7.26
N THR A 277 9.24 0.20 -8.22
CA THR A 277 10.57 -0.34 -7.93
C THR A 277 11.51 0.70 -7.35
N GLU A 278 11.47 1.93 -7.86
CA GLU A 278 12.35 3.01 -7.39
C GLU A 278 11.95 3.50 -6.00
N ARG A 279 10.66 3.51 -5.70
CA ARG A 279 10.13 3.83 -4.36
C ARG A 279 10.40 2.71 -3.36
N ALA A 280 10.24 1.45 -3.76
CA ALA A 280 10.61 0.30 -2.93
C ALA A 280 12.09 0.35 -2.52
N ARG A 281 12.99 0.72 -3.45
CA ARG A 281 14.42 0.93 -3.12
C ARG A 281 14.62 2.00 -2.05
N ARG A 282 13.91 3.14 -2.12
CA ARG A 282 14.01 4.21 -1.10
C ARG A 282 13.56 3.74 0.29
N SER A 283 12.48 2.96 0.37
CA SER A 283 12.01 2.38 1.65
C SER A 283 13.05 1.44 2.26
N VAL A 284 13.72 0.61 1.44
CA VAL A 284 14.79 -0.28 1.89
C VAL A 284 15.99 0.51 2.42
N TYR A 285 16.39 1.60 1.76
CA TYR A 285 17.46 2.47 2.28
C TYR A 285 17.10 3.08 3.63
N LEU A 286 15.87 3.56 3.80
CA LEU A 286 15.41 4.13 5.07
C LEU A 286 15.42 3.09 6.20
N ALA A 287 14.93 1.87 5.92
CA ALA A 287 14.96 0.75 6.86
C ALA A 287 16.40 0.33 7.23
N LEU A 288 17.31 0.33 6.25
CA LEU A 288 18.72 0.04 6.47
C LEU A 288 19.36 1.09 7.40
N VAL A 289 19.12 2.38 7.14
CA VAL A 289 19.64 3.47 7.98
C VAL A 289 19.08 3.39 9.41
N ALA A 290 17.78 3.15 9.56
CA ALA A 290 17.16 2.97 10.88
C ALA A 290 17.75 1.79 11.66
N THR A 291 18.00 0.66 10.97
CA THR A 291 18.63 -0.53 11.55
C THR A 291 20.07 -0.25 11.99
N LEU A 292 20.84 0.47 11.17
CA LEU A 292 22.21 0.85 11.48
C LEU A 292 22.28 1.77 12.71
N VAL A 293 21.39 2.77 12.78
CA VAL A 293 21.28 3.68 13.93
C VAL A 293 20.88 2.92 15.20
N GLY A 294 19.90 2.02 15.11
CA GLY A 294 19.49 1.16 16.23
C GLY A 294 20.64 0.27 16.72
N THR A 295 21.39 -0.34 15.80
CA THR A 295 22.56 -1.18 16.12
C THR A 295 23.64 -0.35 16.80
N LEU A 296 23.95 0.85 16.28
CA LEU A 296 24.94 1.74 16.88
C LEU A 296 24.55 2.15 18.30
N LEU A 297 23.28 2.50 18.52
CA LEU A 297 22.77 2.82 19.85
C LEU A 297 22.87 1.62 20.79
N ALA A 298 22.49 0.42 20.35
CA ALA A 298 22.62 -0.80 21.15
C ALA A 298 24.06 -1.09 21.58
N LEU A 299 25.04 -0.87 20.68
CA LEU A 299 26.47 -0.99 21.00
C LEU A 299 26.92 0.05 22.04
N VAL A 300 26.46 1.30 21.90
CA VAL A 300 26.75 2.36 22.87
C VAL A 300 26.15 2.05 24.24
N PHE A 301 24.90 1.57 24.29
CA PHE A 301 24.22 1.15 25.51
C PHE A 301 24.96 -0.02 26.19
N THR A 302 25.32 -1.03 25.42
CA THR A 302 26.07 -2.20 25.91
C THR A 302 27.41 -1.78 26.52
N ALA A 303 28.16 -0.91 25.83
CA ALA A 303 29.46 -0.45 26.30
C ALA A 303 29.39 0.48 27.52
N ARG A 304 28.39 1.35 27.59
CA ARG A 304 28.31 2.39 28.63
C ARG A 304 27.45 2.06 29.84
N LEU A 305 26.53 1.10 29.75
CA LEU A 305 25.66 0.69 30.85
C LEU A 305 25.88 -0.77 31.26
N VAL A 306 25.71 -1.71 30.32
CA VAL A 306 25.71 -3.14 30.65
C VAL A 306 27.09 -3.60 31.16
N ARG A 307 28.17 -3.21 30.47
CA ARG A 307 29.52 -3.65 30.85
C ARG A 307 29.94 -3.16 32.25
N PRO A 308 29.85 -1.86 32.60
CA PRO A 308 30.18 -1.40 33.95
C PRO A 308 29.32 -2.06 35.05
N VAL A 309 28.03 -2.27 34.80
CA VAL A 309 27.15 -2.96 35.76
C VAL A 309 27.59 -4.41 35.96
N ARG A 310 27.96 -5.12 34.89
CA ARG A 310 28.48 -6.50 34.97
C ARG A 310 29.82 -6.56 35.71
N GLU A 311 30.71 -5.59 35.49
CA GLU A 311 31.98 -5.49 36.22
C GLU A 311 31.74 -5.24 37.72
N MET A 312 30.77 -4.39 38.07
CA MET A 312 30.36 -4.16 39.47
C MET A 312 29.74 -5.41 40.10
N ALA A 313 28.85 -6.11 39.40
CA ALA A 313 28.26 -7.36 39.87
C ALA A 313 29.35 -8.41 40.12
N GLY A 314 30.33 -8.52 39.21
CA GLY A 314 31.47 -9.44 39.39
C GLY A 314 32.42 -9.03 40.52
N LEU A 315 32.60 -7.74 40.81
CA LEU A 315 33.34 -7.31 42.01
C LEU A 315 32.57 -7.64 43.29
N LEU A 316 31.26 -7.38 43.32
CA LEU A 316 30.41 -7.69 44.47
C LEU A 316 30.38 -9.19 44.76
N ASP A 317 30.25 -10.02 43.73
CA ASP A 317 30.31 -11.49 43.86
C ASP A 317 31.65 -11.95 44.45
N ARG A 318 32.77 -11.46 43.90
CA ARG A 318 34.11 -11.78 44.45
C ARG A 318 34.34 -11.28 45.86
N LEU A 319 33.69 -10.18 46.27
CA LEU A 319 33.74 -9.70 47.65
C LEU A 319 33.08 -10.65 48.65
N THR A 320 32.26 -11.61 48.21
CA THR A 320 31.70 -12.61 49.13
C THR A 320 32.76 -13.63 49.56
N TYR A 321 33.58 -14.11 48.63
CA TYR A 321 34.58 -15.16 48.88
C TYR A 321 35.99 -14.63 49.18
N GLU A 322 36.39 -13.48 48.62
CA GLU A 322 37.78 -13.02 48.61
C GLU A 322 37.91 -11.56 49.09
N ASN A 323 39.15 -11.08 49.20
CA ASN A 323 39.47 -9.66 49.40
C ASN A 323 40.12 -9.07 48.14
N PRO A 324 39.33 -8.80 47.08
CA PRO A 324 39.86 -8.33 45.81
C PRO A 324 40.52 -6.94 45.95
N HIS A 325 41.71 -6.80 45.37
CA HIS A 325 42.43 -5.52 45.27
C HIS A 325 41.94 -4.64 44.12
N GLN A 326 41.23 -5.22 43.15
CA GLN A 326 40.70 -4.47 42.01
C GLN A 326 39.58 -3.51 42.46
N ARG A 327 39.55 -2.33 41.86
CA ARG A 327 38.51 -1.31 42.08
C ARG A 327 37.88 -0.96 40.75
N ILE A 328 36.60 -0.64 40.76
CA ILE A 328 35.89 -0.22 39.55
C ILE A 328 36.35 1.21 39.21
N PRO A 329 36.74 1.51 37.96
CA PRO A 329 37.14 2.86 37.56
C PRO A 329 36.01 3.86 37.82
N THR A 330 36.32 4.97 38.49
CA THR A 330 35.37 6.06 38.76
C THR A 330 35.83 7.36 38.12
N ARG A 331 34.88 8.19 37.67
CA ARG A 331 35.15 9.47 36.99
C ARG A 331 34.79 10.65 37.91
N PRO A 332 35.76 11.48 38.34
CA PRO A 332 35.50 12.63 39.20
C PRO A 332 34.48 13.61 38.57
N GLY A 333 33.37 13.87 39.26
CA GLY A 333 32.36 14.84 38.85
C GLY A 333 31.24 14.31 37.93
N ALA A 334 31.19 13.01 37.65
CA ALA A 334 30.08 12.41 36.92
C ALA A 334 28.78 12.40 37.76
N ARG A 335 27.66 12.85 37.16
CA ARG A 335 26.31 12.77 37.74
C ARG A 335 25.61 11.43 37.46
N ASP A 336 26.37 10.41 37.10
CA ASP A 336 25.86 9.10 36.70
C ASP A 336 25.66 8.22 37.94
N GLU A 337 24.50 7.60 38.06
CA GLU A 337 24.20 6.66 39.13
C GLU A 337 25.10 5.41 39.06
N ILE A 338 25.61 5.04 37.88
CA ILE A 338 26.61 3.98 37.72
C ILE A 338 27.91 4.36 38.44
N ASP A 339 28.38 5.60 38.26
CA ASP A 339 29.61 6.07 38.91
C ASP A 339 29.43 6.23 40.42
N ALA A 340 28.22 6.63 40.86
CA ALA A 340 27.87 6.65 42.28
C ALA A 340 27.90 5.24 42.89
N MET A 341 27.31 4.25 42.22
CA MET A 341 27.33 2.85 42.64
C MET A 341 28.76 2.28 42.68
N ALA A 342 29.58 2.59 41.67
CA ALA A 342 31.00 2.20 41.63
C ALA A 342 31.78 2.74 42.84
N ARG A 343 31.57 4.01 43.21
CA ARG A 343 32.21 4.61 44.39
C ARG A 343 31.77 3.92 45.67
N SER A 344 30.47 3.69 45.85
CA SER A 344 29.94 3.00 47.03
C SER A 344 30.46 1.56 47.14
N LEU A 345 30.52 0.83 46.03
CA LEU A 345 31.06 -0.53 45.99
C LEU A 345 32.56 -0.58 46.28
N ASN A 346 33.33 0.38 45.75
CA ASN A 346 34.76 0.51 46.08
C ASN A 346 34.97 0.81 47.58
N ALA A 347 34.16 1.69 48.16
CA ALA A 347 34.20 1.98 49.59
C ALA A 347 33.87 0.74 50.43
N LEU A 348 32.87 -0.06 50.03
CA LEU A 348 32.55 -1.33 50.67
C LEU A 348 33.72 -2.32 50.59
N ALA A 349 34.38 -2.42 49.44
CA ALA A 349 35.56 -3.26 49.26
C ALA A 349 36.72 -2.83 50.19
N ASP A 350 36.93 -1.53 50.34
CA ASP A 350 37.94 -0.96 51.25
C ASP A 350 37.61 -1.26 52.71
N HIS A 351 36.34 -1.15 53.10
CA HIS A 351 35.88 -1.50 54.45
C HIS A 351 36.09 -2.98 54.75
N ARG A 352 35.71 -3.90 53.85
CA ARG A 352 35.95 -5.34 54.03
C ARG A 352 37.44 -5.67 54.15
N ALA A 353 38.29 -5.07 53.31
CA ALA A 353 39.73 -5.28 53.38
C ALA A 353 40.30 -4.80 54.73
N THR A 354 39.83 -3.64 55.21
CA THR A 354 40.20 -3.10 56.52
C THR A 354 39.75 -4.01 57.65
N PHE A 355 38.49 -4.47 57.62
CA PHE A 355 37.92 -5.39 58.60
C PHE A 355 38.68 -6.72 58.65
N THR A 356 38.96 -7.34 57.50
CA THR A 356 39.72 -8.60 57.45
C THR A 356 41.12 -8.42 58.04
N HIS A 357 41.78 -7.30 57.72
CA HIS A 357 43.10 -7.01 58.27
C HIS A 357 43.05 -6.71 59.77
N TRP A 358 41.97 -6.12 60.28
CA TRP A 358 41.72 -5.92 61.71
C TRP A 358 41.49 -7.27 62.41
N TRP A 359 40.57 -8.09 61.90
CA TRP A 359 40.24 -9.41 62.43
C TRP A 359 41.46 -10.32 62.55
N ARG A 360 42.29 -10.41 61.50
CA ARG A 360 43.53 -11.22 61.51
C ARG A 360 44.50 -10.78 62.61
N ASN A 361 44.61 -9.47 62.85
CA ASN A 361 45.49 -8.95 63.89
C ASN A 361 44.93 -9.15 65.30
N ALA A 362 43.62 -8.97 65.48
CA ALA A 362 42.96 -9.26 66.76
C ALA A 362 43.05 -10.76 67.11
N MET A 363 42.85 -11.64 66.12
CA MET A 363 43.02 -13.08 66.32
C MET A 363 44.46 -13.46 66.63
N ALA A 364 45.45 -12.84 65.97
CA ALA A 364 46.86 -13.07 66.29
C ALA A 364 47.22 -12.64 67.73
N GLU A 365 46.61 -11.56 68.23
CA GLU A 365 46.73 -11.12 69.62
C GLU A 365 46.09 -12.14 70.59
N ALA A 366 44.87 -12.58 70.31
CA ALA A 366 44.16 -13.58 71.12
C ALA A 366 44.89 -14.94 71.16
N VAL A 367 45.39 -15.41 70.02
CA VAL A 367 46.21 -16.64 69.94
C VAL A 367 47.51 -16.47 70.72
N ALA A 368 48.18 -15.32 70.63
CA ALA A 368 49.40 -15.06 71.40
C ALA A 368 49.15 -15.02 72.92
N LEU A 369 47.98 -14.52 73.35
CA LEU A 369 47.55 -14.56 74.77
C LEU A 369 47.29 -15.99 75.24
N ARG A 370 46.56 -16.79 74.45
CA ARG A 370 46.31 -18.20 74.74
C ARG A 370 47.61 -19.00 74.82
N ASP A 371 48.51 -18.82 73.85
CA ASP A 371 49.80 -19.51 73.82
C ASP A 371 50.68 -19.14 75.02
N LEU A 372 50.57 -17.90 75.54
CA LEU A 372 51.23 -17.47 76.77
C LEU A 372 50.65 -18.16 78.02
N GLN A 373 49.33 -18.35 78.08
CA GLN A 373 48.67 -19.05 79.20
C GLN A 373 48.97 -20.55 79.22
N LEU A 374 49.21 -21.15 78.05
CA LEU A 374 49.49 -22.59 77.89
C LEU A 374 51.00 -22.91 77.90
N ALA A 375 51.88 -21.91 78.02
CA ALA A 375 53.31 -22.10 78.02
C ALA A 375 53.78 -22.85 79.29
N ALA A 376 54.37 -24.03 79.10
CA ALA A 376 54.82 -24.89 80.21
C ALA A 376 56.34 -24.81 80.48
N THR A 377 57.10 -24.19 79.57
CA THR A 377 58.57 -24.05 79.68
C THR A 377 59.00 -22.58 79.58
N PRO A 378 60.10 -22.18 80.25
CA PRO A 378 60.61 -20.80 80.19
C PRO A 378 60.88 -20.29 78.76
N GLU A 379 61.39 -21.15 77.87
CA GLU A 379 61.61 -20.80 76.46
C GLU A 379 60.30 -20.59 75.67
N SER A 380 59.27 -21.41 75.92
CA SER A 380 57.95 -21.23 75.30
C SER A 380 57.25 -19.97 75.81
N GLU A 381 57.47 -19.60 77.07
CA GLU A 381 56.93 -18.39 77.68
C GLU A 381 57.56 -17.13 77.06
N ASP A 382 58.88 -17.09 76.92
CA ASP A 382 59.59 -15.94 76.33
C ASP A 382 59.22 -15.72 74.87
N THR A 383 59.04 -16.80 74.09
CA THR A 383 58.60 -16.72 72.69
C THR A 383 57.15 -16.24 72.57
N ALA A 384 56.24 -16.71 73.44
CA ALA A 384 54.86 -16.22 73.51
C ALA A 384 54.79 -14.74 73.94
N ARG A 385 55.58 -14.33 74.94
CA ARG A 385 55.72 -12.92 75.37
C ARG A 385 56.24 -12.04 74.23
N ALA A 386 57.19 -12.52 73.44
CA ALA A 386 57.71 -11.79 72.29
C ALA A 386 56.65 -11.61 71.18
N ARG A 387 55.85 -12.64 70.89
CA ARG A 387 54.72 -12.58 69.94
C ARG A 387 53.63 -11.61 70.41
N LEU A 388 53.24 -11.69 71.69
CA LEU A 388 52.26 -10.78 72.27
C LEU A 388 52.74 -9.33 72.22
N ARG A 389 53.99 -9.06 72.61
CA ARG A 389 54.59 -7.72 72.48
C ARG A 389 54.62 -7.22 71.05
N ARG A 390 54.76 -8.10 70.06
CA ARG A 390 54.68 -7.73 68.64
C ARG A 390 53.25 -7.37 68.23
N ALA A 391 52.26 -8.20 68.58
CA ALA A 391 50.85 -7.94 68.31
C ALA A 391 50.37 -6.62 68.93
N ILE A 392 50.69 -6.39 70.22
CA ILE A 392 50.37 -5.14 70.93
C ILE A 392 51.04 -3.93 70.26
N ARG A 393 52.30 -4.04 69.83
CA ARG A 393 53.00 -2.97 69.12
C ARG A 393 52.36 -2.68 67.76
N GLU A 394 51.93 -3.70 67.03
CA GLU A 394 51.23 -3.54 65.76
C GLU A 394 49.85 -2.88 65.95
N ARG A 395 49.10 -3.26 66.99
CA ARG A 395 47.84 -2.60 67.39
C ARG A 395 48.07 -1.13 67.74
N ALA A 396 49.07 -0.83 68.57
CA ALA A 396 49.41 0.54 68.93
C ALA A 396 49.81 1.39 67.71
N ARG A 397 50.55 0.82 66.75
CA ARG A 397 50.87 1.50 65.48
C ARG A 397 49.61 1.82 64.69
N ARG A 398 48.64 0.89 64.59
CA ARG A 398 47.38 1.15 63.90
C ARG A 398 46.53 2.20 64.58
N LEU A 399 46.40 2.17 65.90
CA LEU A 399 45.71 3.20 66.67
C LEU A 399 46.31 4.58 66.41
N ARG A 400 47.65 4.68 66.32
CA ARG A 400 48.33 5.92 65.94
C ARG A 400 48.00 6.34 64.50
N THR A 401 47.95 5.40 63.55
CA THR A 401 47.57 5.69 62.16
C THR A 401 46.11 6.16 62.04
N VAL A 402 45.18 5.52 62.74
CA VAL A 402 43.76 5.92 62.78
C VAL A 402 43.64 7.31 63.40
N ARG A 403 44.30 7.53 64.54
CA ARG A 403 44.37 8.86 65.19
C ARG A 403 44.92 9.93 64.24
N ALA A 404 45.99 9.63 63.50
CA ALA A 404 46.56 10.56 62.53
C ALA A 404 45.56 10.90 61.42
N ARG A 405 44.80 9.91 60.92
CA ARG A 405 43.73 10.14 59.93
C ARG A 405 42.58 10.96 60.50
N CYS A 406 42.15 10.70 61.75
CA CYS A 406 41.15 11.53 62.42
C CYS A 406 41.61 12.97 62.52
N MET A 407 42.85 13.21 62.97
CA MET A 407 43.43 14.55 63.03
C MET A 407 43.48 15.22 61.65
N GLN A 408 43.82 14.47 60.60
CA GLN A 408 43.84 14.98 59.23
C GLN A 408 42.45 15.39 58.73
N GLN A 409 41.40 14.60 59.00
CA GLN A 409 40.03 14.98 58.63
C GLN A 409 39.53 16.17 59.44
N LEU A 410 39.85 16.22 60.74
CA LEU A 410 39.52 17.35 61.60
C LEU A 410 40.17 18.64 61.07
N GLU A 411 41.42 18.57 60.63
CA GLU A 411 42.12 19.73 60.08
C GLU A 411 41.54 20.16 58.73
N ARG A 412 41.14 19.20 57.87
CA ARG A 412 40.40 19.52 56.63
C ARG A 412 39.10 20.27 56.93
N ILE A 413 38.31 19.80 57.90
CA ILE A 413 37.08 20.48 58.32
C ILE A 413 37.39 21.90 58.83
N ARG A 414 38.42 22.06 59.66
CA ARG A 414 38.86 23.38 60.16
C ARG A 414 39.31 24.32 59.05
N THR A 415 40.07 23.83 58.07
CA THR A 415 40.51 24.65 56.94
C THR A 415 39.34 25.12 56.09
N LEU A 416 38.35 24.27 55.84
CA LEU A 416 37.14 24.64 55.09
C LEU A 416 36.24 25.57 55.89
N ALA A 417 36.11 25.37 57.20
CA ALA A 417 35.32 26.26 58.07
C ALA A 417 35.92 27.67 58.21
N ARG A 418 37.23 27.83 58.00
CA ARG A 418 37.94 29.12 58.01
C ARG A 418 38.05 29.77 56.63
N ALA A 419 37.72 29.05 55.56
CA ALA A 419 37.79 29.59 54.20
C ALA A 419 36.64 30.60 53.97
N PRO A 420 36.88 31.67 53.19
CA PRO A 420 35.83 32.63 52.83
C PRO A 420 34.70 31.94 52.05
N VAL A 421 33.46 32.39 52.26
CA VAL A 421 32.26 31.78 51.65
C VAL A 421 32.37 31.78 50.12
N ALA A 422 32.27 30.60 49.50
CA ALA A 422 32.33 30.45 48.05
C ALA A 422 31.32 31.34 47.29
N ALA A 423 31.83 32.05 46.28
CA ALA A 423 31.04 32.98 45.47
C ALA A 423 29.97 32.26 44.64
N SER A 424 30.30 31.15 43.98
CA SER A 424 29.37 30.44 43.10
C SER A 424 28.53 29.37 43.83
N ARG A 425 27.29 29.15 43.34
CA ARG A 425 26.41 28.07 43.84
C ARG A 425 27.03 26.68 43.68
N THR A 426 27.85 26.49 42.64
CA THR A 426 28.60 25.26 42.36
C THR A 426 29.74 25.02 43.35
N GLU A 427 30.49 26.05 43.73
CA GLU A 427 31.55 25.93 44.72
C GLU A 427 30.98 25.67 46.11
N ARG A 428 29.91 26.37 46.52
CA ARG A 428 29.20 26.10 47.78
C ARG A 428 28.69 24.67 47.88
N ALA A 429 28.19 24.10 46.78
CA ALA A 429 27.76 22.70 46.75
C ALA A 429 28.93 21.71 46.89
N ARG A 430 30.09 22.02 46.31
CA ARG A 430 31.30 21.21 46.45
C ARG A 430 31.85 21.27 47.88
N GLU A 431 31.94 22.47 48.46
CA GLU A 431 32.37 22.66 49.85
C GLU A 431 31.50 21.88 50.83
N ARG A 432 30.16 21.95 50.67
CA ARG A 432 29.22 21.15 51.47
C ARG A 432 29.46 19.65 51.33
N ALA A 433 29.63 19.16 50.10
CA ALA A 433 29.91 17.75 49.86
C ALA A 433 31.25 17.31 50.48
N THR A 434 32.29 18.15 50.41
CA THR A 434 33.59 17.86 51.03
C THR A 434 33.50 17.86 52.56
N LEU A 435 32.79 18.82 53.15
CA LEU A 435 32.55 18.88 54.60
C LEU A 435 31.77 17.65 55.08
N GLN A 436 30.71 17.28 54.36
CA GLN A 436 29.90 16.11 54.68
C GLN A 436 30.73 14.83 54.60
N HIS A 437 31.51 14.64 53.54
CA HIS A 437 32.38 13.47 53.39
C HIS A 437 33.47 13.40 54.46
N ALA A 438 34.09 14.54 54.81
CA ALA A 438 35.11 14.60 55.86
C ALA A 438 34.51 14.30 57.24
N SER A 439 33.29 14.80 57.51
CA SER A 439 32.55 14.53 58.75
C SER A 439 32.14 13.07 58.87
N GLU A 440 31.57 12.50 57.81
CA GLU A 440 31.19 11.08 57.76
C GLU A 440 32.42 10.18 57.93
N SER A 441 33.52 10.47 57.22
CA SER A 441 34.78 9.74 57.36
C SER A 441 35.32 9.81 58.79
N LEU A 442 35.26 10.97 59.44
CA LEU A 442 35.70 11.15 60.83
C LEU A 442 34.79 10.37 61.80
N ALA A 443 33.48 10.37 61.59
CA ALA A 443 32.53 9.56 62.37
C ALA A 443 32.80 8.06 62.23
N THR A 444 33.04 7.57 61.02
CA THR A 444 33.37 6.15 60.78
C THR A 444 34.70 5.76 61.42
N LEU A 445 35.72 6.62 61.35
CA LEU A 445 37.02 6.37 61.99
C LEU A 445 36.92 6.34 63.52
N LEU A 446 36.03 7.15 64.11
CA LEU A 446 35.74 7.14 65.55
C LEU A 446 34.97 5.89 65.97
N GLN A 447 33.99 5.42 65.18
CA GLN A 447 33.31 4.14 65.45
C GLN A 447 34.28 2.96 65.44
N LEU A 448 35.26 2.96 64.54
CA LEU A 448 36.36 1.99 64.50
C LEU A 448 37.24 1.99 65.77
N LEU A 449 37.21 3.05 66.57
CA LEU A 449 37.91 3.14 67.85
C LEU A 449 37.05 2.65 69.03
N ASP A 450 35.72 2.63 68.89
CA ASP A 450 34.75 2.35 69.95
C ASP A 450 34.21 0.90 69.96
N GLU A 451 34.53 0.06 68.97
CA GLU A 451 33.98 -1.30 68.88
C GLU A 451 34.53 -2.22 70.02
N PRO A 452 33.66 -2.77 70.90
CA PRO A 452 34.09 -3.65 71.99
C PRO A 452 34.51 -5.03 71.47
N LEU A 453 35.51 -5.63 72.12
CA LEU A 453 36.03 -6.96 71.83
C LEU A 453 34.91 -8.02 71.92
N PRO A 454 34.82 -8.99 70.97
CA PRO A 454 34.10 -10.23 71.25
C PRO A 454 34.86 -10.97 72.36
N ASP A 455 34.21 -11.17 73.50
CA ASP A 455 34.79 -11.83 74.68
C ASP A 455 34.96 -13.34 74.39
N PRO A 456 36.19 -13.90 74.37
CA PRO A 456 36.40 -15.29 73.97
C PRO A 456 36.26 -16.31 75.12
N VAL A 457 35.77 -15.94 76.31
CA VAL A 457 35.72 -16.87 77.47
C VAL A 457 34.44 -16.73 78.28
N ARG A 458 33.39 -17.43 77.87
CA ARG A 458 32.27 -17.90 78.72
C ARG A 458 31.41 -18.90 77.95
N ASP A 459 31.89 -20.13 77.74
CA ASP A 459 30.99 -21.31 77.72
C ASP A 459 31.63 -22.70 77.80
N GLU A 460 32.77 -22.88 78.48
CA GLU A 460 33.20 -24.23 78.83
C GLU A 460 33.67 -24.35 80.28
N ALA A 461 33.13 -25.40 80.92
CA ALA A 461 33.52 -26.04 82.17
C ALA A 461 32.96 -25.46 83.48
N GLY A 462 31.83 -26.03 83.91
CA GLY A 462 31.48 -26.04 85.33
C GLY A 462 30.11 -26.61 85.71
N ARG A 463 29.74 -27.85 85.30
CA ARG A 463 28.94 -28.81 86.10
C ARG A 463 28.67 -30.14 85.36
N LEU A 464 29.45 -31.16 85.70
CA LEU A 464 29.04 -32.56 85.85
C LEU A 464 29.37 -32.94 87.33
N PRO A 465 28.82 -34.00 87.97
CA PRO A 465 28.00 -35.11 87.45
C PRO A 465 26.80 -35.53 88.36
N SER A 466 26.18 -36.67 88.02
CA SER A 466 25.22 -37.55 88.75
C SER A 466 23.73 -37.14 88.69
N GLY A 467 22.77 -38.01 88.38
CA GLY A 467 22.79 -39.44 88.12
C GLY A 467 21.42 -39.90 87.57
N ASP A 468 21.45 -41.04 86.87
CA ASP A 468 20.44 -42.10 86.77
C ASP A 468 18.93 -41.75 86.73
N GLU A 469 18.24 -42.07 85.62
CA GLU A 469 17.18 -43.09 85.60
C GLU A 469 16.59 -43.28 84.17
N ARG A 470 16.86 -44.48 83.63
CA ARG A 470 15.96 -45.45 82.97
C ARG A 470 14.76 -45.02 82.09
N SER A 471 14.60 -45.86 81.04
CA SER A 471 13.34 -46.29 80.38
C SER A 471 12.73 -45.27 79.42
N SER A 472 12.40 -45.56 78.15
CA SER A 472 12.23 -46.78 77.35
C SER A 472 12.47 -46.47 75.88
#